data_AF-A0A528D6P4-F1
#
_entry.id   AF-A0A528D6P4-F1
#
_cell.length_a   1.000
_cell.length_b   1.000
_cell.length_c   1.000
_cell.angle_alpha   90.00
_cell.angle_beta   90.00
_cell.angle_gamma   90.00
#
_symmetry.space_group_name_H-M   'P 1'
#
loop_
_entity.id
_entity.type
_entity.pdbx_description
1 polymer ?
#
loop_
_entity_poly.entity_id
_entity_poly.type
_entity_poly.pdbx_seq_one_letter_code
_entity_poly.pdbx_strand_id
1 'polypeptide(L)' 'LWRRTTVASYKTDKPDWETIIDFDQLSAKEGVKWVFGGASRLYPDFNCCLLYMSPDGGDASEMREFDIATKSFVEN' A
#
# COMPACT_ATOMS: atom_id res chain seq x y z
N LEU A 1 0.86 -7.58 2.33
CA LEU A 1 2.09 -6.81 2.02
C LEU A 1 2.05 -6.18 0.63
N TRP A 2 2.27 -4.87 0.51
CA TRP A 2 2.56 -4.19 -0.76
C TRP A 2 4.03 -3.73 -0.80
N ARG A 3 4.75 -4.13 -1.86
CA ARG A 3 6.20 -3.97 -1.98
C ARG A 3 6.58 -3.51 -3.39
N ARG A 4 7.73 -2.87 -3.53
CA ARG A 4 8.35 -2.51 -4.82
C ARG A 4 9.79 -2.97 -4.89
N THR A 5 10.31 -3.06 -6.11
CA THR A 5 11.73 -3.29 -6.40
C THR A 5 12.09 -2.62 -7.71
N THR A 6 13.38 -2.48 -8.00
CA THR A 6 13.84 -2.01 -9.30
C THR A 6 13.72 -3.11 -10.36
N VAL A 7 13.53 -2.74 -11.63
CA VAL A 7 13.46 -3.71 -12.73
C VAL A 7 14.74 -4.55 -12.84
N ALA A 8 15.89 -3.96 -12.53
CA ALA A 8 17.17 -4.68 -12.52
C ALA A 8 17.21 -5.75 -11.43
N SER A 9 16.81 -5.39 -10.20
CA SER A 9 16.79 -6.32 -9.07
C SER A 9 15.74 -7.42 -9.24
N TYR A 10 14.57 -7.08 -9.81
CA TYR A 10 13.52 -8.05 -10.13
C TYR A 10 13.97 -9.21 -11.03
N LYS A 11 15.00 -8.98 -11.87
CA LYS A 11 15.53 -9.99 -12.80
C LYS A 11 16.56 -10.93 -12.15
N THR A 12 16.89 -10.75 -10.88
CA THR A 12 17.84 -11.61 -10.14
C THR A 12 17.11 -12.72 -9.39
N ASP A 13 17.83 -13.77 -8.98
CA ASP A 13 17.27 -14.87 -8.18
C ASP A 13 16.82 -14.42 -6.78
N LYS A 14 17.32 -13.28 -6.30
CA LYS A 14 17.00 -12.70 -5.00
C LYS A 14 16.75 -11.20 -5.14
N PRO A 15 15.55 -10.79 -5.61
CA PRO A 15 15.22 -9.37 -5.71
C PRO A 15 15.21 -8.70 -4.34
N ASP A 16 15.72 -7.48 -4.31
CA ASP A 16 15.70 -6.61 -3.15
C ASP A 16 14.37 -5.87 -3.10
N TRP A 17 13.51 -6.28 -2.17
CA TRP A 17 12.16 -5.77 -2.05
C TRP A 17 12.08 -4.71 -0.96
N GLU A 18 11.57 -3.53 -1.33
CA GLU A 18 11.20 -2.50 -0.38
C GLU A 18 9.72 -2.62 -0.02
N THR A 19 9.41 -2.78 1.27
CA THR A 19 8.04 -2.72 1.76
C THR A 19 7.53 -1.28 1.75
N ILE A 20 6.38 -1.08 1.09
CA ILE A 20 5.65 0.19 1.06
C ILE A 20 4.68 0.24 2.24
N ILE A 21 3.83 -0.78 2.36
CA ILE A 21 2.89 -0.92 3.48
C ILE A 21 2.64 -2.40 3.80
N ASP A 22 2.47 -2.66 5.09
CA ASP A 22 2.03 -3.93 5.62
C ASP A 22 0.59 -3.80 6.16
N PHE A 23 -0.37 -4.36 5.43
CA PHE A 23 -1.79 -4.34 5.80
C PHE A 23 -2.08 -5.21 7.02
N ASP A 24 -1.27 -6.23 7.32
CA ASP A 24 -1.45 -7.04 8.53
C ASP A 24 -1.06 -6.22 9.77
N GLN A 25 0.04 -5.47 9.67
CA GLN A 25 0.43 -4.50 10.72
C GLN A 25 -0.58 -3.36 10.86
N LEU A 26 -1.09 -2.83 9.74
CA LEU A 26 -2.15 -1.83 9.76
C LEU A 26 -3.39 -2.37 10.48
N SER A 27 -3.79 -3.60 10.15
CA SER A 27 -4.95 -4.26 10.74
C SER A 27 -4.80 -4.44 12.24
N ALA A 28 -3.61 -4.87 12.69
CA ALA A 28 -3.30 -5.00 14.10
C ALA A 28 -3.31 -3.66 14.84
N LYS A 29 -2.82 -2.58 14.21
CA LYS A 29 -2.79 -1.23 14.80
C LYS A 29 -4.18 -0.63 14.94
N GLU A 30 -5.04 -0.81 13.95
CA GLU A 30 -6.37 -0.18 13.90
C GLU A 30 -7.49 -1.09 14.43
N GLY A 31 -7.21 -2.37 14.69
CA GLY A 31 -8.21 -3.34 15.17
C GLY A 31 -9.26 -3.70 14.11
N VAL A 32 -8.98 -3.41 12.84
CA VAL A 32 -9.85 -3.67 11.69
C VAL A 32 -9.15 -4.63 10.75
N LYS A 33 -9.83 -5.66 10.25
CA LYS A 33 -9.25 -6.59 9.28
C LYS A 33 -9.27 -5.95 7.89
N TRP A 34 -8.20 -5.25 7.55
CA TRP A 34 -8.07 -4.61 6.24
C TRP A 34 -7.72 -5.61 5.15
N VAL A 35 -8.50 -5.61 4.08
CA VAL A 35 -8.20 -6.32 2.85
C VAL A 35 -7.83 -5.32 1.76
N PHE A 36 -6.68 -5.51 1.12
CA PHE A 36 -6.22 -4.63 0.05
C PHE A 36 -7.03 -4.85 -1.24
N GLY A 37 -7.67 -3.79 -1.73
CA GLY A 37 -8.49 -3.78 -2.95
C GLY A 37 -7.80 -3.15 -4.16
N GLY A 38 -6.73 -2.38 -3.97
CA GLY A 38 -5.96 -1.78 -5.06
C GLY A 38 -5.34 -0.44 -4.70
N ALA A 39 -4.53 0.10 -5.62
CA ALA A 39 -3.90 1.40 -5.48
C ALA A 39 -3.94 2.18 -6.80
N SER A 40 -4.35 3.44 -6.75
CA SER A 40 -4.26 4.38 -7.87
C SER A 40 -3.21 5.44 -7.57
N ARG A 41 -2.12 5.47 -8.35
CA ARG A 41 -1.01 6.40 -8.12
C ARG A 41 -1.24 7.73 -8.83
N LEU A 42 -0.91 8.83 -8.16
CA LEU A 42 -1.06 10.18 -8.66
C LEU A 42 0.04 10.50 -9.70
N TYR A 43 -0.36 10.74 -10.94
CA TYR A 43 0.52 11.23 -12.00
C TYR A 43 0.90 12.71 -11.75
N PRO A 44 2.10 13.20 -12.14
CA PRO A 44 3.21 12.48 -12.80
C PRO A 44 4.22 11.85 -11.86
N ASP A 45 4.29 12.32 -10.62
CA ASP A 45 5.40 11.98 -9.72
C ASP A 45 5.22 10.59 -9.08
N PHE A 46 3.99 10.06 -9.07
CA PHE A 46 3.64 8.75 -8.52
C PHE A 46 4.07 8.52 -7.06
N ASN A 47 4.28 9.62 -6.31
CA ASN A 47 4.66 9.58 -4.90
C ASN A 47 3.46 9.38 -3.98
N CYS A 48 2.28 9.91 -4.35
CA CYS A 48 1.05 9.69 -3.61
C CYS A 48 0.15 8.67 -4.32
N CYS A 49 -0.66 7.95 -3.56
CA CYS A 49 -1.68 7.07 -4.09
C CYS A 49 -2.93 7.03 -3.24
N LEU A 50 -4.06 6.79 -3.90
CA LEU A 50 -5.30 6.38 -3.25
C LEU A 50 -5.25 4.86 -3.06
N LEU A 51 -5.25 4.43 -1.79
CA LEU A 51 -5.36 3.04 -1.39
C LEU A 51 -6.84 2.70 -1.19
N TYR A 52 -7.29 1.63 -1.84
CA TYR A 52 -8.61 1.07 -1.65
C TYR A 52 -8.50 -0.15 -0.75
N MET A 53 -9.22 -0.15 0.37
CA MET A 53 -9.19 -1.22 1.36
C MET A 53 -10.61 -1.52 1.85
N SER A 54 -10.94 -2.78 2.10
CA SER A 54 -12.24 -3.16 2.67
C SER A 54 -12.08 -3.69 4.09
N PRO A 55 -12.94 -3.27 5.03
CA PRO A 55 -13.06 -3.98 6.31
C PRO A 55 -13.73 -5.33 6.05
N ASP A 56 -13.10 -6.40 6.54
CA ASP A 56 -13.59 -7.77 6.48
C ASP A 56 -13.76 -8.38 5.06
N GLY A 57 -13.32 -7.68 4.00
CA GLY A 57 -13.37 -8.20 2.62
C GLY A 57 -14.77 -8.18 1.98
N GLY A 58 -15.74 -7.47 2.56
CA GLY A 58 -17.09 -7.30 2.03
C GLY A 58 -17.20 -6.18 0.97
N ASP A 59 -18.43 -5.75 0.70
CA ASP A 59 -18.74 -4.71 -0.31
C ASP A 59 -18.37 -3.28 0.15
N ALA A 60 -18.04 -3.09 1.42
CA ALA A 60 -17.57 -1.81 1.95
C ALA A 60 -16.13 -1.56 1.50
N SER A 61 -15.86 -0.38 0.94
CA SER A 61 -14.51 0.05 0.56
C SER A 61 -14.22 1.41 1.15
N GLU A 62 -13.09 1.51 1.83
CA GLU A 62 -12.50 2.74 2.33
C GLU A 62 -11.33 3.15 1.42
N MET A 63 -11.32 4.43 1.05
CA MET A 63 -10.27 5.02 0.25
C MET A 63 -9.47 5.99 1.13
N ARG A 64 -8.15 5.77 1.23
CA ARG A 64 -7.25 6.64 2.00
C ARG A 64 -6.07 7.07 1.14
N GLU A 65 -5.66 8.32 1.31
CA GLU A 65 -4.47 8.84 0.66
C GLU A 65 -3.21 8.40 1.41
N PHE A 66 -2.23 7.92 0.66
CA PHE A 66 -0.98 7.38 1.17
C PHE A 66 0.21 7.93 0.38
N ASP A 67 1.21 8.43 1.10
CA ASP A 67 2.48 8.88 0.53
C ASP A 67 3.47 7.70 0.57
N ILE A 68 3.90 7.27 -0.61
CA ILE A 68 4.81 6.15 -0.83
C ILE A 68 6.25 6.52 -0.44
N ALA A 69 6.64 7.80 -0.53
CA ALA A 69 7.97 8.26 -0.19
C ALA A 69 8.18 8.24 1.34
N THR A 70 7.18 8.72 2.09
CA THR A 70 7.22 8.73 3.56
C THR A 70 6.67 7.44 4.19
N LYS A 71 5.96 6.62 3.42
CA LYS A 71 5.31 5.36 3.84
C LYS A 71 4.27 5.58 4.95
N SER A 72 3.52 6.67 4.83
CA SER A 72 2.47 7.04 5.77
C SER A 72 1.19 7.48 5.08
N PHE A 73 0.07 7.30 5.77
CA PHE A 73 -1.18 7.96 5.37
C PHE A 73 -1.03 9.48 5.52
N VAL A 74 -1.64 10.22 4.61
CA VAL A 74 -1.69 11.68 4.68
C VAL A 74 -2.72 12.07 5.75
N GLU A 75 -2.33 12.92 6.70
CA GLU A 75 -3.23 13.47 7.72
C GLU A 75 -4.05 14.62 7.12
N ASN A 76 -5.35 14.66 7.45
CA ASN A 76 -6.28 15.74 7.09
C ASN A 76 -6.57 16.62 8.31
#